data_AF-X1D4T3-F1
#
_entry.id   AF-X1D4T3-F1
#
_cell.length_a   1.000
_cell.length_b   1.000
_cell.length_c   1.000
_cell.angle_alpha   90.00
_cell.angle_beta   90.00
_cell.angle_gamma   90.00
#
_symmetry.space_group_name_H-M   'P 1'
#
loop_
_entity.id
_entity.type
_entity.pdbx_description
1 polymer ?
#
loop_
_entity_poly.entity_id
_entity_poly.type
_entity_poly.pdbx_seq_one_letter_code
_entity_poly.pdbx_strand_id
1 'polypeptide(L)'
;FVIGGHRYLLVVWLILFILGTYFTIRTKKNLRNFSNILNVIAVVLVLFSLVNIGFYKFKTRDIQEDSSIVLQDGEAVISESLTELPDIYYIILDGYAGESSLEEFYDYDNHEFTNFLTEKGFYVACKSRCNYPWTTSSLASSLNMEYINYLSDKVGLESDDRTIPYQMITNSNVWKFLHSKGYQFVHFDSSGWGPTDRNRNADISIRVNKFNEFNILLIQTTMLKPFEKYIIVDSGIQKVLYSFSNLAKVHQIEGPKYIFAHIMTPHPPFFFGANGELISE
;
A
#
# COMPACT_ATOMS: atom_id res chain seq x y z
N PHE A 1 33.73 2.65 4.91
CA PHE A 1 33.40 3.39 6.15
C PHE A 1 32.34 4.42 5.81
N VAL A 2 31.07 4.19 6.14
CA VAL A 2 30.03 5.22 6.00
C VAL A 2 30.04 6.05 7.28
N ILE A 3 30.75 7.19 7.25
CA ILE A 3 30.62 8.21 8.28
C ILE A 3 29.16 8.71 8.22
N GLY A 4 28.41 8.57 9.31
CA GLY A 4 26.97 8.87 9.34
C GLY A 4 26.03 7.66 9.47
N GLY A 5 26.55 6.45 9.71
CA GLY A 5 25.71 5.32 10.09
C GLY A 5 24.85 5.63 11.33
N HIS A 6 23.54 5.43 11.23
CA HIS A 6 22.54 5.80 12.25
C HIS A 6 22.86 5.30 13.67
N ARG A 7 23.61 4.20 13.80
CA ARG A 7 24.09 3.67 15.09
C ARG A 7 25.06 4.61 15.81
N TYR A 8 25.98 5.25 15.08
CA TYR A 8 26.92 6.22 15.66
C TYR A 8 26.25 7.55 15.97
N LEU A 9 25.35 8.00 15.09
CA LEU A 9 24.55 9.20 15.31
C LEU A 9 23.66 9.06 16.54
N LEU A 10 23.05 7.89 16.78
CA LEU A 10 22.24 7.65 17.97
C LEU A 10 23.02 7.88 19.27
N VAL A 11 24.26 7.38 19.35
CA VAL A 11 25.12 7.59 20.52
C VAL A 11 25.45 9.07 20.70
N VAL A 12 25.79 9.79 19.62
CA VAL A 12 26.06 11.23 19.66
C VAL A 12 24.82 12.00 20.14
N TRP A 13 23.65 11.69 19.60
CA TRP A 13 22.39 12.31 20.01
C TRP A 13 22.04 12.03 21.47
N LEU A 14 22.25 10.80 21.95
CA LEU A 14 22.05 10.45 23.36
C LEU A 14 22.99 11.23 24.27
N ILE A 15 24.27 11.36 23.90
CA ILE A 15 25.24 12.16 24.68
C ILE A 15 24.82 13.62 24.70
N LEU A 16 24.48 14.22 23.56
CA LEU A 16 24.01 15.60 23.48
C LEU A 16 22.73 15.83 24.29
N PHE A 17 21.80 14.87 24.27
CA PHE A 17 20.56 14.93 25.06
C PHE A 17 20.83 14.87 26.56
N ILE A 18 21.68 13.95 27.01
CA ILE A 18 22.07 13.81 28.42
C ILE A 18 22.78 15.07 28.90
N LEU A 19 23.79 15.55 28.15
CA LEU A 19 24.52 16.77 28.48
C LEU A 19 23.61 18.00 28.48
N GLY A 20 22.79 18.16 27.44
CA GLY A 20 21.84 19.27 27.33
C GLY A 20 20.85 19.30 28.49
N THR A 21 20.30 18.14 28.86
CA THR A 21 19.41 17.99 30.02
C THR A 21 20.13 18.31 31.32
N TYR A 22 21.34 17.75 31.52
CA TYR A 22 22.15 18.00 32.71
C TYR A 22 22.46 19.50 32.89
N PHE A 23 22.93 20.18 31.85
CA PHE A 23 23.24 21.61 31.91
C PHE A 23 21.99 22.46 32.11
N THR A 24 20.86 22.07 31.52
CA THR A 24 19.58 22.76 31.70
C THR A 24 19.08 22.65 33.14
N ILE A 25 19.22 21.48 33.78
CA ILE A 25 18.83 21.29 35.19
C ILE A 25 19.81 22.00 36.15
N ARG A 26 21.11 22.01 35.82
CA ARG A 26 22.15 22.61 36.68
C ARG A 26 22.25 24.13 36.56
N THR A 27 21.73 24.73 35.51
CA THR A 27 21.85 26.18 35.33
C THR A 27 20.98 26.93 36.32
N LYS A 28 21.56 27.96 36.95
CA LYS A 28 20.82 28.91 37.80
C LYS A 28 20.32 30.13 37.01
N LYS A 29 20.59 30.18 35.71
CA LYS A 29 20.16 31.29 34.83
C LYS A 29 18.66 31.16 34.52
N ASN A 30 17.98 32.30 34.43
CA ASN A 30 16.59 32.33 33.96
C ASN A 30 16.54 32.02 32.45
N LEU A 31 15.97 30.87 32.09
CA LEU A 31 15.85 30.41 30.70
C LEU A 31 14.56 30.87 30.02
N ARG A 32 13.72 31.71 30.65
CA ARG A 32 12.40 32.08 30.13
C ARG A 32 12.44 32.67 28.72
N ASN A 33 13.39 33.55 28.43
CA ASN A 33 13.53 34.12 27.08
C ASN A 33 13.91 33.06 26.05
N PHE A 34 14.81 32.14 26.41
CA PHE A 34 15.21 31.04 25.53
C PHE A 34 14.05 30.07 25.28
N SER A 35 13.31 29.69 26.32
CA SER A 35 12.09 28.87 26.19
C SER A 35 11.02 29.57 25.36
N ASN A 36 10.83 30.88 25.51
CA ASN A 36 9.89 31.63 24.68
C ASN A 36 10.27 31.59 23.19
N ILE A 37 11.56 31.74 22.87
CA ILE A 37 12.06 31.61 21.49
C ILE A 37 11.78 30.20 20.95
N LEU A 38 12.10 29.15 21.72
CA LEU A 38 11.84 27.76 21.32
C LEU A 38 10.34 27.49 21.12
N ASN A 39 9.48 28.05 21.98
CA ASN A 39 8.03 27.93 21.85
C ASN A 39 7.52 28.60 20.57
N VAL A 40 8.03 29.80 20.23
CA VAL A 40 7.69 30.47 18.97
C VAL A 40 8.12 29.63 17.78
N ILE A 41 9.35 29.09 17.79
CA ILE A 41 9.84 28.19 16.74
C ILE A 41 8.94 26.96 16.61
N ALA A 42 8.59 26.30 17.72
CA ALA A 42 7.72 25.13 17.72
C ALA A 42 6.33 25.46 17.15
N VAL A 43 5.73 26.58 17.55
CA VAL A 43 4.44 27.04 17.01
C VAL A 43 4.53 27.30 15.51
N VAL A 44 5.58 27.97 15.03
CA VAL A 44 5.79 28.22 13.60
C VAL A 44 5.92 26.92 12.81
N LEU A 45 6.68 25.94 13.31
CA LEU A 45 6.83 24.63 12.66
C LEU A 45 5.52 23.85 12.60
N VAL A 46 4.73 23.87 13.69
CA VAL A 46 3.40 23.24 13.73
C VAL A 46 2.45 23.94 12.77
N LEU A 47 2.40 25.27 12.76
CA LEU A 47 1.56 26.05 11.84
C LEU A 47 1.93 25.79 10.39
N PHE A 48 3.22 25.78 10.05
CA PHE A 48 3.68 25.45 8.70
C PHE A 48 3.17 24.08 8.25
N SER A 49 3.24 23.09 9.14
CA SER A 49 2.74 21.73 8.86
C SER A 49 1.21 21.70 8.68
N LEU A 50 0.47 22.41 9.53
CA LEU A 50 -0.99 22.52 9.45
C LEU A 50 -1.44 23.24 8.18
N VAL A 51 -0.73 24.29 7.75
CA VAL A 51 -1.00 25.01 6.51
C VAL A 51 -0.83 24.07 5.30
N ASN A 52 0.26 23.28 5.25
CA ASN A 52 0.47 22.30 4.18
C ASN A 52 -0.64 21.23 4.14
N ILE A 53 -1.05 20.71 5.31
CA ILE A 53 -2.16 19.75 5.41
C ILE A 53 -3.48 20.38 4.94
N GLY A 54 -3.71 21.65 5.31
CA GLY A 54 -4.88 22.42 4.90
C GLY A 54 -4.95 22.56 3.39
N PHE A 55 -3.88 23.07 2.76
CA PHE A 55 -3.80 23.22 1.30
C PHE A 55 -4.03 21.89 0.58
N TYR A 56 -3.43 20.80 1.05
CA TYR A 56 -3.64 19.47 0.49
C TYR A 56 -5.12 19.04 0.56
N LYS A 57 -5.75 19.19 1.74
CA LYS A 57 -7.17 18.86 1.94
C LYS A 57 -8.10 19.67 1.03
N PHE A 58 -7.83 20.96 0.83
CA PHE A 58 -8.62 21.80 -0.08
C PHE A 58 -8.47 21.36 -1.53
N LYS A 59 -7.24 21.16 -2.02
CA LYS A 59 -6.98 20.70 -3.39
C LYS A 59 -7.67 19.36 -3.70
N THR A 60 -7.62 18.41 -2.76
CA THR A 60 -8.23 17.08 -2.94
C THR A 60 -9.76 17.10 -2.95
N ARG A 61 -10.40 18.06 -2.26
CA ARG A 61 -11.86 18.17 -2.21
C ARG A 61 -12.45 18.52 -3.58
N ASP A 62 -11.86 19.49 -4.28
CA ASP A 62 -12.34 19.94 -5.59
C ASP A 62 -12.26 18.82 -6.65
N ILE A 63 -11.22 17.98 -6.56
CA ILE A 63 -11.03 16.82 -7.44
C ILE A 63 -12.11 15.74 -7.22
N GLN A 64 -12.60 15.59 -5.99
CA GLN A 64 -13.58 14.56 -5.62
C GLN A 64 -15.00 14.87 -6.15
N GLU A 65 -15.35 16.14 -6.34
CA GLU A 65 -16.63 16.55 -6.95
C GLU A 65 -16.62 16.35 -8.47
N ASP A 66 -15.47 16.53 -9.13
CA ASP A 66 -15.35 16.45 -10.60
C ASP A 66 -15.10 15.01 -11.12
N SER A 67 -14.67 14.11 -10.23
CA SER A 67 -14.36 12.71 -10.53
C SER A 67 -15.54 11.75 -10.36
N SER A 68 -16.77 12.26 -10.20
CA SER A 68 -17.97 11.44 -10.43
C SER A 68 -18.03 11.09 -11.91
N ILE A 69 -17.23 10.11 -12.31
CA ILE A 69 -17.40 9.39 -13.57
C ILE A 69 -18.79 8.79 -13.42
N VAL A 70 -19.76 9.46 -14.03
CA VAL A 70 -21.08 8.95 -14.31
C VAL A 70 -20.80 7.61 -14.97
N LEU A 71 -21.15 6.51 -14.28
CA LEU A 71 -21.33 5.26 -14.97
C LEU A 71 -22.31 5.63 -16.07
N GLN A 72 -21.84 5.67 -17.33
CA GLN A 72 -22.79 5.50 -18.42
C GLN A 72 -23.56 4.25 -18.02
N ASP A 73 -24.88 4.37 -17.93
CA ASP A 73 -25.80 3.25 -17.85
C ASP A 73 -25.54 2.40 -19.10
N GLY A 74 -24.45 1.63 -19.08
CA GLY A 74 -24.21 0.55 -19.99
C GLY A 74 -25.32 -0.42 -19.67
N GLU A 75 -26.21 -0.62 -20.65
CA GLU A 75 -27.32 -1.56 -20.58
C GLU A 75 -26.86 -2.77 -19.78
N ALA A 76 -27.47 -2.94 -18.60
CA ALA A 76 -27.20 -4.09 -17.78
C ALA A 76 -27.44 -5.30 -18.68
N VAL A 77 -26.36 -5.94 -19.15
CA VAL A 77 -26.47 -7.19 -19.86
C VAL A 77 -27.23 -8.09 -18.91
N ILE A 78 -28.47 -8.39 -19.30
CA ILE A 78 -29.35 -9.30 -18.60
C ILE A 78 -28.70 -10.66 -18.79
N SER A 79 -27.69 -10.93 -17.97
CA SER A 79 -27.17 -12.26 -17.79
C SER A 79 -28.32 -13.07 -17.25
N GLU A 80 -28.58 -14.22 -17.90
CA GLU A 80 -29.40 -15.29 -17.36
C GLU A 80 -29.14 -15.39 -15.85
N SER A 81 -30.21 -15.49 -15.06
CA SER A 81 -30.11 -15.60 -13.62
C SER A 81 -29.21 -16.79 -13.29
N LEU A 82 -27.93 -16.52 -12.98
CA LEU A 82 -27.06 -17.50 -12.38
C LEU A 82 -27.75 -17.89 -11.08
N THR A 83 -28.25 -19.13 -11.03
CA THR A 83 -28.90 -19.67 -9.83
C THR A 83 -27.92 -19.78 -8.66
N GLU A 84 -26.61 -19.83 -8.96
CA GLU A 84 -25.52 -19.73 -7.99
C GLU A 84 -24.41 -18.84 -8.55
N LEU A 85 -24.06 -17.78 -7.82
CA LEU A 85 -22.96 -16.89 -8.15
C LEU A 85 -21.64 -17.44 -7.56
N PRO A 86 -20.57 -17.60 -8.35
CA PRO A 86 -19.31 -18.13 -7.85
C PRO A 86 -18.56 -17.07 -7.05
N ASP A 87 -17.68 -17.50 -6.14
CA ASP A 87 -16.71 -16.61 -5.50
C ASP A 87 -15.65 -16.13 -6.49
N ILE A 88 -15.25 -14.86 -6.39
CA ILE A 88 -14.28 -14.24 -7.29
C ILE A 88 -13.04 -13.85 -6.49
N TYR A 89 -11.91 -14.49 -6.76
CA TYR A 89 -10.63 -14.17 -6.15
C TYR A 89 -9.80 -13.31 -7.10
N TYR A 90 -9.50 -12.08 -6.70
CA TYR A 90 -8.55 -11.21 -7.38
C TYR A 90 -7.33 -10.97 -6.49
N ILE A 91 -6.29 -11.78 -6.75
CA ILE A 91 -5.06 -11.81 -5.97
C ILE A 91 -3.94 -11.15 -6.80
N ILE A 92 -3.33 -10.11 -6.24
CA ILE A 92 -2.20 -9.38 -6.83
C ILE A 92 -0.98 -9.59 -5.94
N LEU A 93 0.05 -10.20 -6.50
CA LEU A 93 1.39 -10.29 -5.93
C LEU A 93 2.21 -9.11 -6.46
N ASP A 94 2.44 -8.09 -5.62
CA ASP A 94 3.15 -6.88 -6.03
C ASP A 94 4.62 -7.19 -6.34
N GLY A 95 5.07 -6.78 -7.52
CA GLY A 95 6.42 -7.04 -8.02
C GLY A 95 6.64 -8.45 -8.58
N TYR A 96 5.62 -9.30 -8.69
CA TYR A 96 5.79 -10.64 -9.26
C TYR A 96 5.91 -10.55 -10.78
N ALA A 97 7.11 -10.82 -11.28
CA ALA A 97 7.41 -10.71 -12.70
C ALA A 97 6.78 -11.86 -13.51
N GLY A 98 6.49 -11.60 -14.78
CA GLY A 98 6.04 -12.65 -15.71
C GLY A 98 7.16 -13.65 -16.00
N GLU A 99 6.78 -14.85 -16.43
CA GLU A 99 7.67 -15.98 -16.73
C GLU A 99 8.91 -15.59 -17.55
N SER A 100 8.72 -14.88 -18.68
CA SER A 100 9.84 -14.46 -19.52
C SER A 100 10.79 -13.47 -18.84
N SER A 101 10.28 -12.63 -17.93
CA SER A 101 11.11 -11.68 -17.18
C SER A 101 11.86 -12.36 -16.04
N LEU A 102 11.26 -13.37 -15.41
CA LEU A 102 11.94 -14.20 -14.41
C LEU A 102 13.10 -14.98 -15.03
N GLU A 103 12.88 -15.59 -16.20
CA GLU A 103 13.93 -16.30 -16.93
C GLU A 103 15.04 -15.35 -17.39
N GLU A 104 14.70 -14.25 -18.08
CA GLU A 104 15.68 -13.33 -18.68
C GLU A 104 16.52 -12.56 -17.66
N PHE A 105 15.90 -12.05 -16.59
CA PHE A 105 16.56 -11.13 -15.66
C PHE A 105 16.98 -11.76 -14.33
N TYR A 106 16.39 -12.90 -13.97
CA TYR A 106 16.64 -13.56 -12.68
C TYR A 106 17.17 -14.99 -12.81
N ASP A 107 17.35 -15.52 -14.03
CA ASP A 107 17.76 -16.91 -14.27
C ASP A 107 16.88 -17.92 -13.49
N TYR A 108 15.58 -17.60 -13.37
CA TYR A 108 14.63 -18.36 -12.58
C TYR A 108 13.58 -19.02 -13.49
N ASP A 109 13.57 -20.34 -13.46
CA ASP A 109 12.57 -21.17 -14.14
C ASP A 109 11.28 -21.26 -13.31
N ASN A 110 10.20 -20.66 -13.81
CA ASN A 110 8.89 -20.64 -13.17
C ASN A 110 7.91 -21.70 -13.73
N HIS A 111 8.36 -22.61 -14.61
CA HIS A 111 7.48 -23.57 -15.29
C HIS A 111 6.80 -24.54 -14.32
N GLU A 112 7.42 -24.88 -13.19
CA GLU A 112 6.79 -25.74 -12.18
C GLU A 112 5.45 -25.16 -11.70
N PHE A 113 5.43 -23.86 -11.39
CA PHE A 113 4.23 -23.18 -10.91
C PHE A 113 3.18 -22.98 -12.01
N THR A 114 3.58 -22.59 -13.22
CA THR A 114 2.65 -22.37 -14.34
C THR A 114 2.03 -23.69 -14.83
N ASN A 115 2.82 -24.77 -14.86
CA ASN A 115 2.32 -26.12 -15.16
C ASN A 115 1.34 -26.60 -14.08
N PHE A 116 1.66 -26.42 -12.80
CA PHE A 116 0.74 -26.73 -11.71
C PHE A 116 -0.61 -26.02 -11.86
N LEU A 117 -0.62 -24.72 -12.20
CA LEU A 117 -1.86 -23.98 -12.45
C LEU A 117 -2.63 -24.55 -13.65
N THR A 118 -1.93 -24.85 -14.74
CA THR A 118 -2.54 -25.41 -15.96
C THR A 118 -3.16 -26.79 -15.69
N GLU A 119 -2.47 -27.66 -14.95
CA GLU A 119 -2.97 -28.97 -14.51
C GLU A 119 -4.20 -28.87 -13.60
N LYS A 120 -4.31 -27.78 -12.83
CA LYS A 120 -5.51 -27.46 -12.03
C LYS A 120 -6.65 -26.86 -12.85
N GLY A 121 -6.46 -26.69 -14.16
CA GLY A 121 -7.46 -26.15 -15.08
C GLY A 121 -7.49 -24.63 -15.17
N PHE A 122 -6.49 -23.93 -14.62
CA PHE A 122 -6.37 -22.48 -14.81
C PHE A 122 -5.87 -22.17 -16.23
N TYR A 123 -6.39 -21.08 -16.79
CA TYR A 123 -5.82 -20.48 -17.99
C TYR A 123 -4.60 -19.63 -17.63
N VAL A 124 -3.42 -20.01 -18.13
CA VAL A 124 -2.17 -19.25 -17.93
C VAL A 124 -1.89 -18.37 -19.14
N ALA A 125 -1.99 -17.05 -18.94
CA ALA A 125 -1.76 -16.06 -19.99
C ALA A 125 -0.27 -15.64 -20.05
N CYS A 126 0.62 -16.52 -20.53
CA CYS A 126 2.09 -16.32 -20.52
C CYS A 126 2.59 -15.04 -21.23
N LYS A 127 1.78 -14.46 -22.13
CA LYS A 127 2.12 -13.24 -22.88
C LYS A 127 1.36 -12.00 -22.40
N SER A 128 0.66 -12.10 -21.27
CA SER A 128 -0.04 -10.97 -20.67
C SER A 128 0.93 -9.89 -20.18
N ARG A 129 0.46 -8.64 -20.15
CA ARG A 129 1.22 -7.48 -19.69
C ARG A 129 0.33 -6.63 -18.80
N CYS A 130 0.93 -5.96 -17.82
CA CYS A 130 0.22 -4.90 -17.10
C CYS A 130 -0.04 -3.72 -18.06
N ASN A 131 -1.13 -2.99 -17.83
CA ASN A 131 -1.43 -1.79 -18.64
C ASN A 131 -0.43 -0.66 -18.38
N TYR A 132 0.11 -0.59 -17.16
CA TYR A 132 1.06 0.43 -16.73
C TYR A 132 2.08 -0.15 -15.75
N PRO A 133 3.35 0.30 -15.76
CA PRO A 133 4.43 -0.33 -15.01
C PRO A 133 4.48 0.03 -13.52
N TRP A 134 3.66 0.97 -13.04
CA TRP A 134 3.60 1.36 -11.63
C TRP A 134 2.34 0.83 -10.97
N THR A 135 2.45 0.28 -9.74
CA THR A 135 1.35 -0.26 -8.95
C THR A 135 0.11 0.64 -8.93
N THR A 136 0.32 1.94 -8.70
CA THR A 136 -0.76 2.95 -8.71
C THR A 136 -1.57 2.94 -10.00
N SER A 137 -0.90 3.03 -11.14
CA SER A 137 -1.55 3.11 -12.46
C SER A 137 -2.06 1.76 -12.93
N SER A 138 -1.33 0.68 -12.63
CA SER A 138 -1.70 -0.70 -12.95
C SER A 138 -3.02 -1.07 -12.28
N LEU A 139 -3.12 -0.87 -10.96
CA LEU A 139 -4.33 -1.17 -10.19
C LEU A 139 -5.48 -0.23 -10.52
N ALA A 140 -5.22 1.08 -10.68
CA ALA A 140 -6.26 2.03 -11.08
C ALA A 140 -6.88 1.63 -12.42
N SER A 141 -6.07 1.18 -13.39
CA SER A 141 -6.56 0.71 -14.69
C SER A 141 -7.29 -0.63 -14.59
N SER A 142 -6.69 -1.65 -13.96
CA SER A 142 -7.27 -2.99 -13.93
C SER A 142 -8.58 -3.07 -13.15
N LEU A 143 -8.64 -2.39 -12.00
CA LEU A 143 -9.84 -2.35 -11.15
C LEU A 143 -10.98 -1.51 -11.76
N ASN A 144 -10.68 -0.70 -12.78
CA ASN A 144 -11.70 0.09 -13.49
C ASN A 144 -11.97 -0.40 -14.91
N MET A 145 -11.27 -1.45 -15.36
CA MET A 145 -11.43 -2.07 -16.68
C MET A 145 -11.23 -1.08 -17.83
N GLU A 146 -10.36 -0.07 -17.64
CA GLU A 146 -10.16 1.02 -18.59
C GLU A 146 -8.70 1.48 -18.59
N TYR A 147 -8.23 1.97 -19.75
CA TYR A 147 -6.97 2.73 -19.81
C TYR A 147 -7.14 4.09 -19.14
N ILE A 148 -6.09 4.56 -18.46
CA ILE A 148 -6.11 5.81 -17.68
C ILE A 148 -5.26 6.92 -18.31
N ASN A 149 -4.93 6.80 -19.59
CA ASN A 149 -4.13 7.80 -20.31
C ASN A 149 -4.82 9.18 -20.36
N TYR A 150 -6.15 9.24 -20.26
CA TYR A 150 -6.89 10.51 -20.18
C TYR A 150 -6.60 11.31 -18.90
N LEU A 151 -6.01 10.69 -17.86
CA LEU A 151 -5.71 11.41 -16.63
C LEU A 151 -4.69 12.51 -16.85
N SER A 152 -3.75 12.37 -17.79
CA SER A 152 -2.79 13.44 -18.11
C SER A 152 -3.47 14.70 -18.61
N ASP A 153 -4.61 14.57 -19.29
CA ASP A 153 -5.38 15.72 -19.79
C ASP A 153 -6.11 16.44 -18.64
N LYS A 154 -6.44 15.71 -17.56
CA LYS A 154 -7.09 16.26 -16.37
C LYS A 154 -6.11 16.89 -15.38
N VAL A 155 -5.00 16.21 -15.08
CA VAL A 155 -4.07 16.64 -14.01
C VAL A 155 -2.77 17.25 -14.52
N GLY A 156 -2.48 17.15 -15.83
CA GLY A 156 -1.23 17.56 -16.45
C GLY A 156 -0.22 16.42 -16.57
N LEU A 157 0.62 16.45 -17.62
CA LEU A 157 1.65 15.44 -17.89
C LEU A 157 2.74 15.38 -16.81
N GLU A 158 3.09 16.53 -16.23
CA GLU A 158 4.12 16.66 -15.19
C GLU A 158 3.55 16.50 -13.77
N SER A 159 2.30 16.04 -13.65
CA SER A 159 1.64 15.90 -12.36
C SER A 159 2.14 14.67 -11.62
N ASP A 160 2.56 14.87 -10.37
CA ASP A 160 2.88 13.83 -9.40
C ASP A 160 1.68 13.47 -8.51
N ASP A 161 0.51 14.05 -8.78
CA ASP A 161 -0.69 13.89 -7.98
C ASP A 161 -1.34 12.51 -8.17
N ARG A 162 -1.21 11.67 -7.14
CA ARG A 162 -1.78 10.30 -7.13
C ARG A 162 -3.19 10.23 -6.57
N THR A 163 -3.81 11.37 -6.24
CA THR A 163 -5.12 11.41 -5.59
C THR A 163 -6.20 10.72 -6.43
N ILE A 164 -6.29 11.03 -7.73
CA ILE A 164 -7.31 10.44 -8.61
C ILE A 164 -7.09 8.93 -8.76
N PRO A 165 -5.90 8.42 -9.15
CA PRO A 165 -5.65 6.98 -9.20
C PRO A 165 -5.93 6.25 -7.89
N TYR A 166 -5.59 6.86 -6.74
CA TYR A 166 -5.86 6.24 -5.43
C TYR A 166 -7.37 6.12 -5.18
N GLN A 167 -8.15 7.14 -5.53
CA GLN A 167 -9.62 7.07 -5.45
C GLN A 167 -10.18 6.02 -6.41
N MET A 168 -9.62 5.88 -7.62
CA MET A 168 -10.00 4.85 -8.58
C MET A 168 -9.75 3.43 -8.05
N ILE A 169 -8.70 3.22 -7.26
CA ILE A 169 -8.42 1.94 -6.59
C ILE A 169 -9.44 1.67 -5.47
N THR A 170 -9.69 2.66 -4.59
CA THR A 170 -10.60 2.47 -3.45
C THR A 170 -12.06 2.32 -3.88
N ASN A 171 -12.51 3.13 -4.85
CA ASN A 171 -13.89 3.21 -5.34
C ASN A 171 -14.01 2.64 -6.77
N SER A 172 -13.51 1.43 -6.96
CA SER A 172 -13.34 0.83 -8.28
C SER A 172 -14.63 0.42 -8.98
N ASN A 173 -14.64 0.46 -10.31
CA ASN A 173 -15.78 0.01 -11.10
C ASN A 173 -16.03 -1.50 -10.99
N VAL A 174 -14.97 -2.33 -10.84
CA VAL A 174 -15.14 -3.76 -10.56
C VAL A 174 -15.96 -3.98 -9.29
N TRP A 175 -15.64 -3.27 -8.20
CA TRP A 175 -16.42 -3.41 -6.96
C TRP A 175 -17.86 -2.93 -7.16
N LYS A 176 -18.08 -1.74 -7.74
CA LYS A 176 -19.43 -1.22 -7.99
C LYS A 176 -20.28 -2.21 -8.80
N PHE A 177 -19.68 -2.82 -9.83
CA PHE A 177 -20.33 -3.82 -10.65
C PHE A 177 -20.70 -5.07 -9.85
N LEU A 178 -19.75 -5.67 -9.12
CA LEU A 178 -20.01 -6.90 -8.35
C LEU A 178 -21.00 -6.66 -7.20
N HIS A 179 -20.90 -5.51 -6.52
CA HIS A 179 -21.89 -5.09 -5.53
C HIS A 179 -23.31 -5.02 -6.12
N SER A 180 -23.46 -4.48 -7.34
CA SER A 180 -24.76 -4.46 -8.03
C SER A 180 -25.32 -5.84 -8.35
N LYS A 181 -24.47 -6.88 -8.35
CA LYS A 181 -24.84 -8.29 -8.55
C LYS A 181 -25.03 -9.06 -7.23
N GLY A 182 -24.94 -8.40 -6.08
CA GLY A 182 -25.17 -9.00 -4.76
C GLY A 182 -23.95 -9.67 -4.13
N TYR A 183 -22.74 -9.37 -4.61
CA TYR A 183 -21.51 -9.86 -3.99
C TYR A 183 -21.17 -9.12 -2.70
N GLN A 184 -20.65 -9.84 -1.71
CA GLN A 184 -19.98 -9.26 -0.54
C GLN A 184 -18.51 -8.93 -0.87
N PHE A 185 -18.01 -7.80 -0.39
CA PHE A 185 -16.61 -7.43 -0.55
C PHE A 185 -15.75 -7.87 0.63
N VAL A 186 -14.85 -8.82 0.38
CA VAL A 186 -13.79 -9.21 1.29
C VAL A 186 -12.48 -8.54 0.84
N HIS A 187 -11.96 -7.64 1.66
CA HIS A 187 -10.71 -6.92 1.38
C HIS A 187 -9.62 -7.31 2.38
N PHE A 188 -8.42 -7.59 1.86
CA PHE A 188 -7.24 -7.81 2.69
C PHE A 188 -6.54 -6.48 3.03
N ASP A 189 -6.82 -6.00 4.24
CA ASP A 189 -6.25 -4.79 4.86
C ASP A 189 -4.81 -5.06 5.36
N SER A 190 -3.96 -5.65 4.52
CA SER A 190 -2.64 -6.15 4.90
C SER A 190 -1.54 -5.80 3.91
N SER A 191 -1.85 -5.10 2.82
CA SER A 191 -0.83 -4.69 1.86
C SER A 191 0.25 -3.79 2.50
N GLY A 192 -0.09 -2.95 3.48
CA GLY A 192 0.86 -1.97 4.01
C GLY A 192 1.13 -0.77 3.10
N TRP A 193 0.48 -0.70 1.94
CA TRP A 193 0.53 0.40 0.98
C TRP A 193 -0.80 1.16 0.99
N GLY A 194 -0.77 2.49 1.17
CA GLY A 194 -1.94 3.30 1.52
C GLY A 194 -3.26 2.98 0.78
N PRO A 195 -3.28 2.96 -0.57
CA PRO A 195 -4.49 2.73 -1.37
C PRO A 195 -5.15 1.36 -1.22
N THR A 196 -4.42 0.36 -0.71
CA THR A 196 -4.93 -1.01 -0.51
C THR A 196 -4.72 -1.51 0.92
N ASP A 197 -4.14 -0.73 1.83
CA ASP A 197 -3.97 -1.10 3.24
C ASP A 197 -5.31 -1.07 3.98
N ARG A 198 -6.27 -0.29 3.48
CA ARG A 198 -7.68 -0.31 3.92
C ARG A 198 -8.62 0.05 2.78
N ASN A 199 -9.78 -0.60 2.74
CA ASN A 199 -10.89 -0.16 1.89
C ASN A 199 -12.16 0.07 2.71
N ARG A 200 -12.70 1.28 2.67
CA ARG A 200 -13.93 1.65 3.40
C ARG A 200 -15.19 1.04 2.81
N ASN A 201 -15.13 0.56 1.58
CA ASN A 201 -16.24 -0.08 0.91
C ASN A 201 -16.31 -1.59 1.20
N ALA A 202 -15.32 -2.16 1.89
CA ALA A 202 -15.30 -3.57 2.23
C ALA A 202 -16.36 -3.91 3.27
N ASP A 203 -17.15 -4.95 3.00
CA ASP A 203 -18.07 -5.52 3.97
C ASP A 203 -17.30 -6.28 5.06
N ILE A 204 -16.20 -6.93 4.67
CA ILE A 204 -15.33 -7.71 5.54
C ILE A 204 -13.88 -7.31 5.29
N SER A 205 -13.22 -6.79 6.33
CA SER A 205 -11.80 -6.45 6.31
C SER A 205 -10.97 -7.51 7.04
N ILE A 206 -10.07 -8.19 6.32
CA ILE A 206 -9.12 -9.15 6.88
C ILE A 206 -7.81 -8.41 7.14
N ARG A 207 -7.45 -8.22 8.40
CA ARG A 207 -6.38 -7.31 8.81
C ARG A 207 -5.39 -7.93 9.78
N VAL A 208 -4.10 -7.64 9.57
CA VAL A 208 -3.05 -7.88 10.56
C VAL A 208 -2.32 -6.60 10.92
N ASN A 209 -2.18 -6.37 12.22
CA ASN A 209 -1.51 -5.23 12.85
C ASN A 209 -1.97 -3.82 12.38
N LYS A 210 -1.43 -2.76 13.01
CA LYS A 210 -1.75 -1.35 12.68
C LYS A 210 -0.61 -0.59 12.00
N PHE A 211 0.44 -1.31 11.62
CA PHE A 211 1.66 -0.73 11.06
C PHE A 211 1.46 -0.42 9.57
N ASN A 212 1.86 0.76 9.09
CA ASN A 212 1.61 1.23 7.72
C ASN A 212 2.78 2.09 7.20
N GLU A 213 2.69 2.59 5.96
CA GLU A 213 3.73 3.43 5.33
C GLU A 213 4.16 4.62 6.17
N PHE A 214 3.23 5.28 6.86
CA PHE A 214 3.57 6.39 7.75
C PHE A 214 4.50 5.93 8.87
N ASN A 215 4.23 4.78 9.47
CA ASN A 215 5.10 4.24 10.51
C ASN A 215 6.47 3.84 9.94
N ILE A 216 6.52 3.27 8.73
CA ILE A 216 7.77 2.95 8.04
C ILE A 216 8.60 4.23 7.85
N LEU A 217 8.00 5.27 7.27
CA LEU A 217 8.66 6.54 7.00
C LEU A 217 9.11 7.22 8.29
N LEU A 218 8.28 7.19 9.34
CA LEU A 218 8.63 7.73 10.65
C LEU A 218 9.87 7.04 11.22
N ILE A 219 9.98 5.71 11.10
CA ILE A 219 11.18 4.99 11.58
C ILE A 219 12.39 5.36 10.73
N GLN A 220 12.26 5.37 9.41
CA GLN A 220 13.35 5.62 8.47
C GLN A 220 13.90 7.05 8.52
N THR A 221 13.07 8.02 8.92
CA THR A 221 13.43 9.45 8.95
C THR A 221 13.78 9.97 10.35
N THR A 222 13.67 9.12 11.39
CA THR A 222 13.96 9.52 12.77
C THR A 222 15.12 8.73 13.37
N MET A 223 15.47 9.03 14.63
CA MET A 223 16.45 8.29 15.40
C MET A 223 16.11 6.80 15.63
N LEU A 224 14.90 6.38 15.23
CA LEU A 224 14.45 4.98 15.33
C LEU A 224 14.98 4.09 14.21
N LYS A 225 15.60 4.64 13.16
CA LYS A 225 16.09 3.85 12.03
C LYS A 225 16.95 2.62 12.39
N PRO A 226 17.84 2.65 13.40
CA PRO A 226 18.57 1.45 13.81
C PRO A 226 17.69 0.26 14.23
N PHE A 227 16.42 0.49 14.54
CA PHE A 227 15.43 -0.52 14.92
C PHE A 227 14.51 -0.95 13.76
N GLU A 228 14.70 -0.42 12.55
CA GLU A 228 13.94 -0.75 11.34
C GLU A 228 13.81 -2.26 11.12
N LYS A 229 14.93 -3.00 11.24
CA LYS A 229 14.95 -4.45 11.06
C LYS A 229 14.01 -5.19 12.02
N TYR A 230 13.82 -4.72 13.25
CA TYR A 230 12.98 -5.41 14.24
C TYR A 230 11.51 -5.03 14.12
N ILE A 231 11.20 -3.86 13.53
CA ILE A 231 9.84 -3.32 13.53
C ILE A 231 9.20 -3.51 12.15
N ILE A 232 9.91 -3.18 11.08
CA ILE A 232 9.40 -3.19 9.71
C ILE A 232 9.41 -4.60 9.12
N VAL A 233 10.51 -5.34 9.26
CA VAL A 233 10.65 -6.70 8.68
C VAL A 233 9.66 -7.67 9.30
N ASP A 234 9.58 -7.73 10.63
CA ASP A 234 8.62 -8.59 11.34
C ASP A 234 7.17 -8.26 10.94
N SER A 235 6.86 -6.96 10.77
CA SER A 235 5.52 -6.54 10.32
C SER A 235 5.23 -6.98 8.88
N GLY A 236 6.20 -6.86 7.97
CA GLY A 236 6.07 -7.26 6.57
C GLY A 236 5.87 -8.77 6.40
N ILE A 237 6.68 -9.58 7.08
CA ILE A 237 6.54 -11.05 7.11
C ILE A 237 5.14 -11.44 7.61
N GLN A 238 4.70 -10.85 8.73
CA GLN A 238 3.38 -11.13 9.30
C GLN A 238 2.26 -10.77 8.31
N LYS A 239 2.38 -9.65 7.60
CA LYS A 239 1.40 -9.22 6.59
C LYS A 239 1.24 -10.21 5.46
N VAL A 240 2.35 -10.69 4.90
CA VAL A 240 2.34 -11.68 3.82
C VAL A 240 1.76 -13.01 4.30
N LEU A 241 2.29 -13.57 5.39
CA LEU A 241 1.87 -14.88 5.91
C LEU A 241 0.41 -14.88 6.38
N TYR A 242 -0.03 -13.80 7.02
CA TYR A 242 -1.43 -13.64 7.44
C TYR A 242 -2.38 -13.57 6.24
N SER A 243 -1.97 -12.88 5.16
CA SER A 243 -2.77 -12.80 3.94
C SER A 243 -2.97 -14.19 3.32
N PHE A 244 -1.90 -14.96 3.10
CA PHE A 244 -2.01 -16.32 2.58
C PHE A 244 -2.80 -17.25 3.49
N SER A 245 -2.56 -17.18 4.81
CA SER A 245 -3.26 -18.03 5.79
C SER A 245 -4.76 -17.77 5.85
N ASN A 246 -5.20 -16.52 5.64
CA ASN A 246 -6.62 -16.18 5.64
C ASN A 246 -7.25 -16.33 4.25
N LEU A 247 -6.51 -16.15 3.15
CA LEU A 247 -6.96 -16.49 1.80
C LEU A 247 -7.45 -17.95 1.73
N ALA A 248 -6.74 -18.87 2.39
CA ALA A 248 -7.15 -20.27 2.49
C ALA A 248 -8.44 -20.51 3.32
N LYS A 249 -8.96 -19.50 4.03
CA LYS A 249 -10.11 -19.61 4.94
C LYS A 249 -11.33 -18.80 4.49
N VAL A 250 -11.19 -17.90 3.52
CA VAL A 250 -12.31 -17.03 3.09
C VAL A 250 -13.49 -17.81 2.48
N HIS A 251 -13.27 -19.05 2.03
CA HIS A 251 -14.33 -19.97 1.61
C HIS A 251 -15.34 -20.30 2.73
N GLN A 252 -15.01 -20.02 3.99
CA GLN A 252 -15.88 -20.22 5.15
C GLN A 252 -16.91 -19.10 5.31
N ILE A 253 -16.73 -17.97 4.60
CA ILE A 253 -17.70 -16.88 4.57
C ILE A 253 -18.84 -17.31 3.64
N GLU A 254 -20.07 -17.22 4.13
CA GLU A 254 -21.27 -17.60 3.38
C GLU A 254 -21.63 -16.57 2.31
N GLY A 255 -22.27 -17.02 1.22
CA GLY A 255 -22.74 -16.15 0.13
C GLY A 255 -21.66 -15.83 -0.92
N PRO A 256 -22.06 -15.27 -2.07
CA PRO A 256 -21.13 -14.92 -3.14
C PRO A 256 -20.24 -13.76 -2.71
N LYS A 257 -18.93 -13.92 -2.87
CA LYS A 257 -17.96 -12.94 -2.39
C LYS A 257 -16.92 -12.56 -3.44
N TYR A 258 -16.58 -11.28 -3.47
CA TYR A 258 -15.46 -10.74 -4.21
C TYR A 258 -14.31 -10.53 -3.23
N ILE A 259 -13.22 -11.26 -3.43
CA ILE A 259 -12.04 -11.21 -2.58
C ILE A 259 -10.96 -10.44 -3.32
N PHE A 260 -10.58 -9.28 -2.80
CA PHE A 260 -9.42 -8.55 -3.30
C PHE A 260 -8.26 -8.65 -2.30
N ALA A 261 -7.14 -9.22 -2.75
CA ALA A 261 -5.93 -9.34 -1.97
C ALA A 261 -4.74 -8.75 -2.73
N HIS A 262 -4.24 -7.62 -2.25
CA HIS A 262 -3.00 -7.02 -2.72
C HIS A 262 -1.88 -7.36 -1.72
N ILE A 263 -0.95 -8.21 -2.12
CA ILE A 263 0.09 -8.76 -1.25
C ILE A 263 1.45 -8.21 -1.71
N MET A 264 2.15 -7.53 -0.80
CA MET A 264 3.48 -6.94 -1.05
C MET A 264 4.59 -8.00 -1.05
N THR A 265 4.51 -8.95 -1.98
CA THR A 265 5.55 -9.94 -2.21
C THR A 265 5.50 -10.34 -3.69
N PRO A 266 6.64 -10.44 -4.38
CA PRO A 266 8.02 -10.26 -3.92
C PRO A 266 8.49 -8.79 -3.82
N HIS A 267 7.61 -7.78 -3.78
CA HIS A 267 8.02 -6.37 -3.67
C HIS A 267 9.05 -6.09 -2.54
N PRO A 268 10.07 -5.23 -2.76
CA PRO A 268 11.04 -4.85 -1.73
C PRO A 268 10.42 -4.17 -0.49
N PRO A 269 11.04 -4.29 0.70
CA PRO A 269 12.20 -5.12 1.00
C PRO A 269 11.86 -6.61 0.93
N PHE A 270 12.78 -7.41 0.39
CA PHE A 270 12.55 -8.84 0.18
C PHE A 270 12.64 -9.58 1.52
N PHE A 271 11.56 -10.27 1.90
CA PHE A 271 11.50 -11.04 3.15
C PHE A 271 11.68 -12.55 2.95
N PHE A 272 11.40 -13.03 1.74
CA PHE A 272 11.38 -14.44 1.39
C PHE A 272 12.33 -14.71 0.23
N GLY A 273 13.04 -15.84 0.29
CA GLY A 273 13.82 -16.39 -0.81
C GLY A 273 12.95 -17.19 -1.78
N ALA A 274 13.59 -17.77 -2.79
CA ALA A 274 12.90 -18.46 -3.88
C ALA A 274 12.10 -19.68 -3.43
N ASN A 275 12.46 -20.31 -2.30
CA ASN A 275 11.73 -21.46 -1.75
C ASN A 275 10.81 -21.07 -0.58
N GLY A 276 10.56 -19.77 -0.39
CA GLY A 276 9.74 -19.25 0.71
C GLY A 276 10.47 -19.24 2.06
N GLU A 277 11.77 -19.51 2.11
CA GLU A 277 12.59 -19.36 3.30
C GLU A 277 12.73 -17.89 3.69
N LEU A 278 12.79 -17.59 4.99
CA LEU A 278 13.09 -16.24 5.45
C LEU A 278 14.53 -15.89 5.09
N ILE A 279 14.73 -14.77 4.40
CA ILE A 279 16.07 -14.25 4.14
C ILE A 279 16.44 -13.22 5.20
N SER A 280 17.62 -13.39 5.79
CA SER A 280 18.23 -12.34 6.61
C SER A 280 19.00 -11.42 5.69
N GLU A 281 18.54 -10.17 5.55
CA GLU A 281 19.43 -9.08 5.09
C GLU A 281 20.74 -9.07 5.91
#